data_AF-A0A9W9V4S9-F1
#
_entry.id   AF-A0A9W9V4S9-F1
#
_cell.length_a   1.000
_cell.length_b   1.000
_cell.length_c   1.000
_cell.angle_alpha   90.00
_cell.angle_beta   90.00
_cell.angle_gamma   90.00
#
_symmetry.space_group_name_H-M   'P 1'
#
loop_
_entity.id
_entity.type
_entity.pdbx_description
1 polymer ?
#
loop_
_entity_poly.entity_id
_entity_poly.type
_entity_poly.pdbx_seq_one_letter_code
_entity_poly.pdbx_strand_id
1 'polypeptide(L)'
;MAEQAPLRVLLIVSDKNTYWEQSWSASEDTCLVALEVLEDNNLLEPTDQPQVRLLAKQKWGIRVFLVFDIWNTCYDPATGRLPAQNNLPVSIVRLGRKTQAYPAGPQIQNRVNKDIAQAHNLNGPGSLPPFVIDYTFGPPEYLNPRDPSLLR
;
A
#
# COMPACT_ATOMS: atom_id res chain seq x y z
N MET A 1 -25.76 -6.13 -8.65
CA MET A 1 -24.63 -6.53 -7.79
C MET A 1 -24.26 -5.32 -6.97
N ALA A 2 -24.17 -5.44 -5.64
CA ALA A 2 -23.69 -4.31 -4.83
C ALA A 2 -22.21 -4.09 -5.16
N GLU A 3 -21.85 -2.87 -5.54
CA GLU A 3 -20.46 -2.52 -5.81
C GLU A 3 -19.72 -2.52 -4.46
N GLN A 4 -18.73 -3.40 -4.31
CA GLN A 4 -17.95 -3.51 -3.08
C GLN A 4 -17.13 -2.23 -2.89
N ALA A 5 -17.20 -1.65 -1.69
CA ALA A 5 -16.55 -0.37 -1.43
C ALA A 5 -15.02 -0.51 -1.47
N PRO A 6 -14.29 0.43 -2.10
CA PRO A 6 -12.84 0.35 -2.20
C PRO A 6 -12.17 0.40 -0.82
N LEU A 7 -11.20 -0.49 -0.61
CA LEU A 7 -10.45 -0.63 0.63
C LEU A 7 -8.96 -0.50 0.34
N ARG A 8 -8.24 0.27 1.14
CA ARG A 8 -6.77 0.29 1.11
C ARG A 8 -6.20 -0.62 2.18
N VAL A 9 -5.15 -1.35 1.86
CA VAL A 9 -4.46 -2.23 2.80
C VAL A 9 -3.03 -1.76 2.99
N LEU A 10 -2.64 -1.56 4.24
CA LEU A 10 -1.25 -1.45 4.65
C LEU A 10 -0.77 -2.82 5.14
N LEU A 11 0.06 -3.47 4.33
CA LEU A 11 0.71 -4.73 4.67
C LEU A 11 2.12 -4.46 5.19
N ILE A 12 2.41 -4.94 6.40
CA ILE A 12 3.71 -4.80 7.06
C ILE A 12 4.30 -6.20 7.25
N VAL A 13 5.42 -6.48 6.59
CA VAL A 13 6.11 -7.78 6.66
C VAL A 13 7.45 -7.61 7.37
N SER A 14 7.66 -8.39 8.44
CA SER A 14 8.91 -8.41 9.22
C SER A 14 9.83 -9.51 8.70
N ASP A 15 11.14 -9.30 8.82
CA ASP A 15 12.20 -10.30 8.59
C ASP A 15 12.07 -11.61 9.41
N LYS A 16 11.14 -11.64 10.39
CA LYS A 16 10.81 -12.82 11.18
C LYS A 16 9.68 -13.66 10.59
N ASN A 17 9.12 -13.24 9.47
CA ASN A 17 8.07 -13.95 8.76
C ASN A 17 8.62 -14.56 7.46
N THR A 18 8.13 -15.74 7.07
CA THR A 18 8.58 -16.47 5.88
C THR A 18 8.32 -15.70 4.58
N TYR A 19 7.32 -14.82 4.56
CA TYR A 19 7.01 -13.98 3.40
C TYR A 19 7.91 -12.76 3.26
N TRP A 20 8.92 -12.54 4.12
CA TRP A 20 9.74 -11.31 4.07
C TRP A 20 10.45 -11.11 2.73
N GLU A 21 11.16 -12.12 2.22
CA GLU A 21 11.84 -11.99 0.92
C GLU A 21 10.84 -11.86 -0.22
N GLN A 22 9.80 -12.71 -0.22
CA GLN A 22 8.74 -12.71 -1.22
C GLN A 22 7.99 -11.37 -1.28
N SER A 23 7.77 -10.72 -0.14
CA SER A 23 7.09 -9.42 -0.08
C SER A 23 7.81 -8.34 -0.89
N TRP A 24 9.12 -8.47 -1.09
CA TRP A 24 9.90 -7.55 -1.90
C TRP A 24 10.04 -8.00 -3.37
N SER A 25 10.32 -9.29 -3.60
CA SER A 25 10.59 -9.84 -4.94
C SER A 25 9.33 -10.18 -5.74
N ALA A 26 8.25 -10.56 -5.08
CA ALA A 26 6.94 -10.94 -5.64
C ALA A 26 5.82 -10.33 -4.78
N SER A 27 5.74 -9.01 -4.78
CA SER A 27 4.87 -8.24 -3.89
C SER A 27 3.39 -8.54 -4.11
N GLU A 28 2.96 -8.75 -5.35
CA GLU A 28 1.58 -9.08 -5.71
C GLU A 28 1.11 -10.38 -5.05
N ASP A 29 1.93 -11.44 -5.07
CA ASP A 29 1.60 -12.71 -4.41
C ASP A 29 1.40 -12.53 -2.90
N THR A 30 2.21 -11.67 -2.28
CA THR A 30 2.09 -11.37 -0.85
C THR A 30 0.85 -10.53 -0.55
N CYS A 31 0.35 -9.76 -1.52
CA CYS A 31 -0.93 -9.07 -1.38
C CYS A 31 -2.08 -10.08 -1.29
N LEU A 32 -2.04 -11.17 -2.06
CA LEU A 32 -3.05 -12.25 -1.99
C LEU A 32 -3.06 -12.93 -0.62
N VAL A 33 -1.89 -13.21 -0.04
CA VAL A 33 -1.79 -13.71 1.34
C VAL A 33 -2.43 -12.75 2.34
N ALA A 34 -2.28 -11.43 2.14
CA ALA A 34 -2.93 -10.46 3.00
C ALA A 34 -4.46 -10.43 2.84
N LEU A 35 -5.00 -10.80 1.67
CA LEU A 35 -6.44 -10.93 1.48
C LEU A 35 -7.00 -12.09 2.30
N GLU A 36 -6.36 -13.27 2.24
CA GLU A 36 -6.74 -14.43 3.04
C GLU A 36 -6.78 -14.08 4.54
N VAL A 37 -5.76 -13.34 5.02
CA VAL A 37 -5.73 -12.88 6.41
C VAL A 37 -6.87 -11.91 6.72
N LEU A 38 -7.26 -11.04 5.80
CA LEU A 38 -8.40 -10.12 6.01
C LEU A 38 -9.73 -10.89 6.06
N GLU A 39 -9.91 -11.88 5.19
CA GLU A 39 -11.09 -12.76 5.16
C GLU A 39 -11.21 -13.54 6.47
N ASP A 40 -10.11 -14.18 6.92
CA ASP A 40 -10.05 -14.91 8.21
C ASP A 40 -10.40 -14.04 9.43
N ASN A 41 -10.18 -12.72 9.32
CA ASN A 41 -10.49 -11.75 10.38
C ASN A 41 -11.84 -11.04 10.19
N ASN A 42 -12.65 -11.44 9.21
CA ASN A 42 -13.93 -10.81 8.85
C ASN A 42 -13.80 -9.31 8.52
N LEU A 43 -12.67 -8.92 7.92
CA LEU A 43 -12.39 -7.55 7.46
C LEU A 43 -12.60 -7.39 5.96
N LEU A 44 -12.79 -8.51 5.25
CA LEU A 44 -13.09 -8.60 3.84
C LEU A 44 -14.06 -9.75 3.63
N GLU A 45 -15.08 -9.55 2.80
CA GLU A 45 -15.96 -10.64 2.38
C GLU A 45 -15.19 -11.58 1.44
N PRO A 46 -15.31 -12.92 1.59
CA PRO A 46 -14.65 -13.87 0.72
C PRO A 46 -14.95 -13.61 -0.76
N THR A 47 -13.90 -13.61 -1.59
CA THR A 47 -14.05 -13.32 -3.02
C THR A 47 -13.11 -14.15 -3.89
N ASP A 48 -13.65 -14.78 -4.93
CA ASP A 48 -12.85 -15.61 -5.86
C ASP A 48 -11.92 -14.79 -6.76
N GLN A 49 -12.26 -13.51 -7.03
CA GLN A 49 -11.49 -12.64 -7.93
C GLN A 49 -11.36 -11.20 -7.40
N PRO A 50 -10.60 -10.99 -6.32
CA PRO A 50 -10.34 -9.65 -5.79
C PRO A 50 -9.54 -8.83 -6.80
N GLN A 51 -10.03 -7.64 -7.13
CA GLN A 51 -9.26 -6.68 -7.92
C GLN A 51 -8.26 -5.96 -7.02
N VAL A 52 -6.99 -6.35 -7.11
CA VAL A 52 -5.89 -5.79 -6.34
C VAL A 52 -5.06 -4.85 -7.21
N ARG A 53 -4.69 -3.70 -6.65
CA ARG A 53 -3.72 -2.79 -7.27
C ARG A 53 -2.64 -2.41 -6.26
N LEU A 54 -1.41 -2.89 -6.48
CA LEU A 54 -0.26 -2.45 -5.70
C LEU A 54 0.05 -0.99 -6.01
N LEU A 55 0.10 -0.15 -4.98
CA LEU A 55 0.34 1.29 -5.10
C LEU A 55 1.76 1.69 -4.75
N ALA A 56 2.29 1.13 -3.67
CA ALA A 56 3.63 1.44 -3.21
C ALA A 56 4.26 0.25 -2.49
N LYS A 57 5.58 0.14 -2.60
CA LYS A 57 6.38 -0.75 -1.76
C LYS A 57 7.61 -0.06 -1.24
N GLN A 58 7.89 -0.23 0.04
CA GLN A 58 9.06 0.31 0.72
C GLN A 58 9.79 -0.77 1.48
N LYS A 59 11.12 -0.81 1.35
CA LYS A 59 11.98 -1.67 2.17
C LYS A 59 12.78 -0.85 3.16
N TRP A 60 12.71 -1.24 4.43
CA TRP A 60 13.34 -0.59 5.58
C TRP A 60 14.03 -1.64 6.44
N GLY A 61 15.29 -1.97 6.12
CA GLY A 61 16.09 -2.94 6.86
C GLY A 61 15.34 -4.25 7.10
N ILE A 62 14.80 -4.43 8.31
CA ILE A 62 14.05 -5.62 8.76
C ILE A 62 12.54 -5.60 8.43
N ARG A 63 12.04 -4.60 7.70
CA ARG A 63 10.61 -4.49 7.34
C ARG A 63 10.40 -4.17 5.87
N VAL A 64 9.35 -4.74 5.31
CA VAL A 64 8.77 -4.34 4.02
C VAL A 64 7.37 -3.81 4.29
N PHE A 65 7.03 -2.70 3.66
CA PHE A 65 5.72 -2.08 3.70
C PHE A 65 5.15 -2.09 2.28
N LEU A 66 4.00 -2.74 2.11
CA LEU A 66 3.23 -2.72 0.87
C LEU A 66 1.93 -1.96 1.12
N VAL A 67 1.54 -1.12 0.16
CA VAL A 67 0.23 -0.49 0.15
C VAL A 67 -0.46 -0.85 -1.14
N PHE A 68 -1.64 -1.43 -1.06
CA PHE A 68 -2.44 -1.79 -2.21
C PHE A 68 -3.92 -1.48 -1.97
N ASP A 69 -4.65 -1.30 -3.06
CA ASP A 69 -6.09 -1.10 -3.03
C ASP A 69 -6.81 -2.37 -3.49
N ILE A 70 -7.97 -2.61 -2.89
CA ILE A 70 -8.94 -3.64 -3.26
C ILE A 70 -10.18 -2.91 -3.79
N TRP A 71 -10.70 -3.35 -4.94
CA TRP A 71 -11.90 -2.79 -5.61
C TRP A 71 -11.86 -1.30 -5.97
N ASN A 72 -10.68 -0.67 -5.96
CA ASN A 72 -10.53 0.72 -6.41
C ASN A 72 -10.40 0.80 -7.95
N THR A 73 -11.49 0.45 -8.63
CA THR A 73 -11.61 0.44 -10.11
C THR A 73 -11.44 1.83 -10.71
N CYS A 74 -11.90 2.86 -10.00
CA CYS A 74 -11.88 4.26 -10.42
C CYS A 74 -10.57 4.98 -10.08
N TYR A 75 -9.52 4.28 -9.65
CA TYR A 75 -8.24 4.92 -9.35
C TYR A 75 -7.65 5.58 -10.60
N ASP A 76 -7.50 6.91 -10.52
CA ASP A 76 -6.86 7.74 -11.53
C ASP A 76 -5.48 8.24 -11.04
N PRO A 77 -4.37 7.79 -11.65
CA PRO A 77 -3.04 8.25 -11.30
C PRO A 77 -2.84 9.77 -11.45
N ALA A 78 -3.55 10.43 -12.37
CA ALA A 78 -3.41 11.88 -12.59
C ALA A 78 -3.94 12.71 -11.42
N THR A 79 -4.93 12.18 -10.71
CA THR A 79 -5.57 12.83 -9.56
C THR A 79 -5.29 12.13 -8.23
N GLY A 80 -4.56 11.01 -8.21
CA GLY A 80 -4.25 10.22 -7.01
C GLY A 80 -3.50 10.97 -5.90
N ARG A 81 -2.90 12.13 -6.19
CA ARG A 81 -2.34 13.05 -5.18
C ARG A 81 -3.38 13.87 -4.41
N LEU A 82 -4.62 13.98 -4.92
CA LEU A 82 -5.65 14.84 -4.36
C LEU A 82 -6.35 14.09 -3.21
N PRO A 83 -6.40 14.65 -1.98
CA PRO A 83 -7.04 13.98 -0.86
C PRO A 83 -8.50 13.59 -1.12
N ALA A 84 -9.24 14.42 -1.85
CA ALA A 84 -10.65 14.17 -2.19
C ALA A 84 -10.85 12.91 -3.07
N GLN A 85 -9.81 12.46 -3.79
CA GLN A 85 -9.87 11.34 -4.73
C GLN A 85 -9.15 10.09 -4.20
N ASN A 86 -8.42 10.20 -3.09
CA ASN A 86 -7.52 9.14 -2.63
C ASN A 86 -7.59 8.89 -1.11
N ASN A 87 -8.72 9.24 -0.48
CA ASN A 87 -8.96 9.04 0.94
C ASN A 87 -9.83 7.80 1.19
N LEU A 88 -9.22 6.63 1.13
CA LEU A 88 -9.90 5.35 1.36
C LEU A 88 -9.86 4.94 2.84
N PRO A 89 -10.83 4.13 3.31
CA PRO A 89 -10.65 3.39 4.56
C PRO A 89 -9.41 2.49 4.45
N VAL A 90 -8.70 2.31 5.56
CA VAL A 90 -7.47 1.53 5.59
C VAL A 90 -7.61 0.36 6.55
N SER A 91 -7.27 -0.85 6.10
CA SER A 91 -7.02 -2.02 6.95
C SER A 91 -5.53 -2.28 7.04
N ILE A 92 -5.08 -2.80 8.19
CA ILE A 92 -3.67 -3.12 8.44
C ILE A 92 -3.54 -4.63 8.54
N VAL A 93 -2.59 -5.19 7.81
CA VAL A 93 -2.15 -6.58 7.94
C VAL A 93 -0.69 -6.59 8.38
N ARG A 94 -0.39 -7.33 9.45
CA ARG A 94 0.98 -7.50 9.96
C ARG A 94 1.38 -8.96 9.86
N LEU A 95 2.40 -9.24 9.05
CA LEU A 95 3.05 -10.54 8.94
C LEU A 95 4.37 -10.48 9.71
N GLY A 96 4.32 -10.83 10.99
CA GLY A 96 5.48 -10.95 11.86
C GLY A 96 5.64 -12.37 12.39
N ARG A 97 6.17 -12.49 13.62
CA ARG A 97 6.09 -13.75 14.39
C ARG A 97 4.64 -14.18 14.66
N LYS A 98 3.75 -13.20 14.74
CA LYS A 98 2.31 -13.38 14.81
C LYS A 98 1.69 -12.63 13.62
N THR A 99 0.66 -13.24 13.05
CA THR A 99 -0.19 -12.61 12.05
C THR A 99 -1.30 -11.83 12.75
N GLN A 100 -1.57 -10.61 12.30
CA GLN A 100 -2.63 -9.76 12.83
C GLN A 100 -3.28 -8.97 11.70
N ALA A 101 -4.59 -8.78 11.75
CA ALA A 101 -5.29 -7.83 10.92
C ALA A 101 -6.33 -7.03 11.72
N TYR A 102 -6.48 -5.75 11.40
CA TYR A 102 -7.43 -4.84 12.05
C TYR A 102 -7.65 -3.57 11.21
N PRO A 103 -8.80 -2.89 11.35
CA PRO A 103 -9.01 -1.59 10.72
C PRO A 103 -8.07 -0.53 11.31
N ALA A 104 -7.55 0.36 10.48
CA ALA A 104 -6.69 1.44 10.91
C ALA A 104 -7.49 2.50 11.69
N GLY A 105 -6.90 3.03 12.76
CA GLY A 105 -7.41 4.26 13.39
C GLY A 105 -7.20 5.49 12.49
N PRO A 106 -7.91 6.60 12.75
CA PRO A 106 -7.92 7.79 11.88
C PRO A 106 -6.52 8.34 11.56
N GLN A 107 -5.61 8.32 12.54
CA GLN A 107 -4.26 8.85 12.38
C GLN A 107 -3.45 8.04 11.35
N ILE A 108 -3.52 6.71 11.41
CA ILE A 108 -2.78 5.83 10.49
C ILE A 108 -3.43 5.86 9.11
N GLN A 109 -4.76 5.85 9.03
CA GLN A 109 -5.47 6.00 7.76
C GLN A 109 -5.07 7.29 7.04
N ASN A 110 -5.12 8.43 7.75
CA ASN A 110 -4.72 9.72 7.19
C ASN A 110 -3.26 9.72 6.75
N ARG A 111 -2.38 9.10 7.53
CA ARG A 111 -0.95 9.00 7.19
C ARG A 111 -0.73 8.18 5.92
N VAL A 112 -1.32 6.99 5.81
CA VAL A 112 -1.18 6.12 4.63
C VAL A 112 -1.69 6.82 3.37
N ASN A 113 -2.88 7.42 3.43
CA ASN A 113 -3.44 8.16 2.28
C ASN A 113 -2.56 9.36 1.90
N LYS A 114 -2.03 10.11 2.87
CA LYS A 114 -1.09 11.21 2.63
C LYS A 114 0.21 10.72 2.00
N ASP A 115 0.76 9.59 2.45
CA ASP A 115 2.03 9.06 1.97
C ASP A 115 1.92 8.56 0.52
N ILE A 116 0.78 7.97 0.12
CA ILE A 116 0.52 7.65 -1.29
C ILE A 116 0.42 8.93 -2.14
N ALA A 117 -0.29 9.96 -1.66
CA ALA A 117 -0.35 11.24 -2.35
C ALA A 117 1.03 11.90 -2.48
N GLN A 118 1.88 11.77 -1.45
CA GLN A 118 3.26 12.23 -1.49
C GLN A 118 4.09 11.43 -2.49
N ALA A 119 3.92 10.11 -2.58
CA ALA A 119 4.61 9.28 -3.56
C ALA A 119 4.33 9.72 -5.01
N HIS A 120 3.07 10.08 -5.33
CA HIS A 120 2.73 10.71 -6.62
C HIS A 120 3.50 12.02 -6.85
N ASN A 121 3.57 12.89 -5.84
CA ASN A 121 4.28 14.17 -5.99
C ASN A 121 5.79 13.97 -6.18
N LEU A 122 6.38 13.00 -5.50
CA LEU A 122 7.81 12.70 -5.57
C LEU A 122 8.20 12.09 -6.92
N ASN A 123 7.36 11.24 -7.50
CA ASN A 123 7.66 10.57 -8.79
C ASN A 123 7.25 11.40 -10.01
N GLY A 124 6.41 12.41 -9.84
CA GLY A 124 6.14 13.42 -10.86
C GLY A 124 4.88 13.22 -11.69
N PRO A 125 4.58 14.14 -12.61
CA PRO A 125 3.47 14.01 -13.55
C PRO A 125 3.59 12.73 -14.41
N GLY A 126 2.50 11.98 -14.52
CA GLY A 126 2.44 10.77 -15.34
C GLY A 126 3.08 9.54 -14.70
N SER A 127 3.59 9.64 -13.47
CA SER A 127 4.09 8.48 -12.73
C SER A 127 2.97 7.48 -12.46
N LEU A 128 3.25 6.20 -12.66
CA LEU A 128 2.31 5.12 -12.39
C LEU A 128 2.80 4.28 -11.19
N PRO A 129 1.89 3.80 -10.34
CA PRO A 129 2.25 2.81 -9.33
C PRO A 129 2.68 1.48 -9.98
N PRO A 130 3.42 0.62 -9.26
CA PRO A 130 3.82 0.79 -7.86
C PRO A 130 5.00 1.77 -7.68
N PHE A 131 4.90 2.64 -6.68
CA PHE A 131 6.00 3.49 -6.25
C PHE A 131 6.97 2.67 -5.38
N VAL A 132 8.19 2.46 -5.87
CA VAL A 132 9.18 1.56 -5.25
C VAL A 132 10.29 2.37 -4.60
N ILE A 133 10.54 2.13 -3.31
CA ILE A 133 11.66 2.76 -2.60
C ILE A 133 12.38 1.71 -1.74
N ASP A 134 13.69 1.59 -1.91
CA ASP A 134 14.54 0.76 -1.05
C ASP A 134 15.45 1.64 -0.18
N TYR A 135 15.09 1.82 1.09
CA TYR A 135 15.89 2.60 2.04
C TYR A 135 17.11 1.83 2.55
N THR A 136 17.34 0.59 2.12
CA THR A 136 18.54 -0.18 2.51
C THR A 136 19.78 0.18 1.69
N PHE A 137 19.60 0.82 0.53
CA PHE A 137 20.70 1.25 -0.35
C PHE A 137 21.09 2.73 -0.20
N GLY A 138 20.37 3.49 0.62
CA GLY A 138 20.63 4.92 0.83
C GLY A 138 19.36 5.76 0.74
N PRO A 139 19.48 7.10 0.74
CA PRO A 139 18.35 7.98 0.54
C PRO A 139 17.76 7.77 -0.87
N PRO A 140 16.43 7.85 -1.03
CA PRO A 140 15.78 7.68 -2.33
C PRO A 140 16.11 8.84 -3.27
N GLU A 141 16.37 8.51 -4.53
CA GLU A 141 16.50 9.48 -5.61
C GLU A 141 15.19 9.55 -6.39
N TYR A 142 14.68 10.77 -6.58
CA TYR A 142 13.47 11.02 -7.36
C TYR A 142 13.84 11.83 -8.60
N LEU A 143 13.69 11.21 -9.77
CA LEU A 143 14.16 11.78 -11.04
C LEU A 143 13.28 12.92 -11.56
N ASN A 144 12.03 13.02 -11.10
CA ASN A 144 11.08 14.00 -11.63
C ASN A 144 10.09 14.52 -10.55
N PRO A 145 10.56 15.15 -9.46
CA PRO A 145 9.68 15.66 -8.43
C PRO A 145 8.79 16.77 -8.98
N ARG A 146 7.47 16.68 -8.75
CA ARG A 146 6.50 17.67 -9.23
C ARG A 146 6.65 19.03 -8.51
N ASP A 147 7.08 18.98 -7.25
CA ASP A 147 7.35 20.16 -6.43
C ASP A 147 8.63 19.93 -5.59
N PRO A 148 9.75 20.58 -5.94
CA PRO A 148 11.00 20.49 -5.18
C PRO A 148 10.89 20.99 -3.74
N SER A 149 9.89 21.81 -3.40
CA SER A 149 9.67 22.29 -2.03
C SER A 149 9.13 21.21 -1.09
N LEU A 150 8.62 20.10 -1.63
CA LEU A 150 8.17 18.91 -0.88
C LEU A 150 9.29 17.91 -0.57
N LEU A 151 10.54 18.20 -0.99
CA LEU A 151 11.73 17.39 -0.73
C LEU A 151 12.49 17.79 0.56
N ARG A 152 11.97 18.76 1.32
CA ARG A 152 12.61 19.29 2.55
C ARG A 152 12.02 18.70 3.82
#